data_AF-X0Y908-F1
#
_entry.id   AF-X0Y908-F1
#
_cell.length_a   1.000
_cell.length_b   1.000
_cell.length_c   1.000
_cell.angle_alpha   90.00
_cell.angle_beta   90.00
_cell.angle_gamma   90.00
#
_symmetry.space_group_name_H-M   'P 1'
#
loop_
_entity.id
_entity.type
_entity.pdbx_description
1 polymer ?
#
loop_
_entity_poly.entity_id
_entity_poly.type
_entity_poly.pdbx_seq_one_letter_code
_entity_poly.pdbx_strand_id
1 'polypeptide(L)'
;EVQGLTLRRKAVPADPAELRHCPDEKYPITEAVCRARRARHYPKCKTCKWRDVAAEPWTPAADPAVDLDAVFKSYDIRGLAEQQIHKTLAWKVGFATARHLLERLEPEEQAEPEEQWVVVGRDMRPTSEGLARAVGDGLRAAGVGALVIGEVETPAVYFAVGSLQALGGIMVTASHNPIAYNGFKITGPGCVPVGMESGLEKIKEIVAGLSDTDRRPTGPLRRHDISSAYLLHVKRF
;
A
#
# COMPACT_ATOMS: atom_id res chain seq x y z
N GLU A 1 26.87 -4.58 -43.17
CA GLU A 1 27.52 -4.73 -41.85
C GLU A 1 26.66 -4.03 -40.80
N VAL A 2 26.12 -4.76 -39.83
CA VAL A 2 25.31 -4.17 -38.75
C VAL A 2 26.21 -4.06 -37.53
N GLN A 3 26.66 -2.84 -37.21
CA GLN A 3 27.46 -2.58 -36.02
C GLN A 3 26.59 -2.76 -34.76
N GLY A 4 26.95 -3.76 -33.96
CA GLY A 4 26.28 -4.07 -32.70
C GLY A 4 26.47 -2.95 -31.67
N LEU A 5 25.36 -2.31 -31.30
CA LEU A 5 25.33 -1.34 -30.20
C LEU A 5 25.34 -2.10 -28.87
N THR A 6 26.52 -2.43 -28.35
CA THR A 6 26.66 -2.87 -26.96
C THR A 6 26.39 -1.69 -26.02
N LEU A 7 25.15 -1.57 -25.54
CA LEU A 7 24.81 -0.73 -24.40
C LEU A 7 25.47 -1.30 -23.14
N ARG A 8 26.73 -0.92 -22.89
CA ARG A 8 27.32 -1.07 -21.55
C ARG A 8 26.59 -0.09 -20.64
N ARG A 9 25.60 -0.58 -19.89
CA ARG A 9 25.07 0.15 -18.72
C ARG A 9 26.26 0.43 -17.80
N LYS A 10 26.74 1.68 -17.77
CA LYS A 10 27.66 2.12 -16.71
C LYS A 10 26.91 1.88 -15.40
N ALA A 11 27.44 1.00 -14.56
CA ALA A 11 26.96 0.86 -13.19
C ALA A 11 27.15 2.22 -12.52
N VAL A 12 26.04 2.87 -12.18
CA VAL A 12 26.08 4.03 -11.29
C VAL A 12 26.54 3.46 -9.94
N PRO A 13 27.70 3.88 -9.41
CA PRO A 13 28.13 3.42 -8.09
C PRO A 13 27.09 3.87 -7.08
N ALA A 14 26.52 2.93 -6.34
CA ALA A 14 25.58 3.25 -5.27
C ALA A 14 26.28 4.11 -4.22
N ASP A 15 25.61 5.15 -3.73
CA ASP A 15 26.08 5.96 -2.62
C ASP A 15 26.37 5.02 -1.42
N PRO A 16 27.56 5.07 -0.79
CA PRO A 16 27.87 4.28 0.40
C PRO A 16 26.83 4.40 1.52
N ALA A 17 26.11 5.51 1.61
CA ALA A 17 25.02 5.73 2.56
C ALA A 17 23.76 4.88 2.26
N GLU A 18 23.59 4.43 1.01
CA GLU A 18 22.45 3.60 0.55
C GLU A 18 22.75 2.09 0.56
N LEU A 19 23.98 1.72 0.92
CA LEU A 19 24.42 0.33 0.99
C LEU A 19 23.99 -0.32 2.31
N ARG A 20 23.38 -1.50 2.21
CA ARG A 20 22.93 -2.31 3.33
C ARG A 20 23.81 -3.54 3.49
N HIS A 21 24.00 -4.00 4.73
CA HIS A 21 24.67 -5.27 5.02
C HIS A 21 23.65 -6.30 5.51
N CYS A 22 23.61 -7.46 4.85
CA CYS A 22 22.87 -8.61 5.35
C CYS A 22 23.64 -9.24 6.52
N PRO A 23 22.93 -9.83 7.51
CA PRO A 23 23.57 -10.61 8.56
C PRO A 23 24.53 -11.64 7.95
N ASP A 24 25.73 -11.74 8.52
CA ASP A 24 26.75 -12.72 8.15
C ASP A 24 27.25 -12.65 6.70
N GLU A 25 27.07 -11.51 6.01
CA GLU A 25 27.65 -11.26 4.68
C GLU A 25 28.71 -10.17 4.72
N LYS A 26 29.83 -10.45 4.05
CA LYS A 26 31.02 -9.57 4.01
C LYS A 26 30.90 -8.43 2.99
N TYR A 27 29.92 -8.49 2.09
CA TYR A 27 29.76 -7.50 1.03
C TYR A 27 28.48 -6.68 1.26
N PRO A 28 28.53 -5.37 0.99
CA PRO A 28 27.34 -4.56 0.97
C PRO A 28 26.45 -4.95 -0.21
N ILE A 29 25.14 -4.74 -0.04
CA ILE A 29 24.14 -4.85 -1.10
C ILE A 29 23.42 -3.52 -1.24
N THR A 30 22.91 -3.24 -2.44
CA THR A 30 22.06 -2.06 -2.64
C THR A 30 20.73 -2.23 -1.91
N GLU A 31 20.04 -1.12 -1.65
CA GLU A 31 18.69 -1.16 -1.11
C GLU A 31 17.74 -2.02 -1.96
N ALA A 32 17.83 -1.95 -3.29
CA ALA A 32 17.02 -2.76 -4.20
C ALA A 32 17.22 -4.27 -3.98
N VAL A 33 18.48 -4.72 -3.83
CA VAL A 33 18.79 -6.12 -3.52
C VAL A 33 18.27 -6.50 -2.14
N CYS A 34 18.36 -5.60 -1.16
CA CYS A 34 17.81 -5.83 0.17
C CYS A 34 16.29 -5.99 0.14
N ARG A 35 15.56 -5.10 -0.56
CA ARG A 35 14.09 -5.21 -0.76
C ARG A 35 13.72 -6.53 -1.42
N ALA A 36 14.41 -6.92 -2.49
CA ALA A 36 14.18 -8.19 -3.19
C ALA A 36 14.41 -9.41 -2.28
N ARG A 37 15.47 -9.41 -1.48
CA ARG A 37 15.75 -10.48 -0.50
C ARG A 37 14.68 -10.56 0.58
N ARG A 38 14.22 -9.42 1.10
CA ARG A 38 13.12 -9.36 2.08
C ARG A 38 11.81 -9.88 1.52
N ALA A 39 11.46 -9.49 0.29
CA ALA A 39 10.25 -9.93 -0.40
C ALA A 39 10.22 -11.46 -0.61
N ARG A 40 11.38 -12.09 -0.82
CA ARG A 40 11.50 -13.54 -1.02
C ARG A 40 11.81 -14.32 0.26
N HIS A 41 11.57 -13.74 1.42
CA HIS A 41 11.83 -14.38 2.72
C HIS A 41 13.25 -14.97 2.84
N TYR A 42 14.26 -14.27 2.30
CA TYR A 42 15.64 -14.73 2.32
C TYR A 42 16.02 -15.18 3.75
N PRO A 43 16.62 -16.38 3.96
CA PRO A 43 16.72 -16.98 5.29
C PRO A 43 17.35 -16.05 6.35
N LYS A 44 18.36 -15.29 5.95
CA LYS A 44 19.08 -14.35 6.81
C LYS A 44 18.29 -13.09 7.14
N CYS A 45 17.21 -12.82 6.41
CA CYS A 45 16.30 -11.75 6.77
C CYS A 45 15.60 -12.03 8.10
N LYS A 46 15.49 -13.27 8.60
CA LYS A 46 14.75 -13.56 9.84
C LYS A 46 15.23 -12.76 11.06
N THR A 47 16.52 -12.54 11.17
CA THR A 47 17.20 -11.80 12.25
C THR A 47 17.77 -10.46 11.77
N CYS A 48 17.48 -10.07 10.53
CA CYS A 48 18.05 -8.87 9.93
C CYS A 48 17.41 -7.61 10.52
N LYS A 49 18.24 -6.63 10.91
CA LYS A 49 17.77 -5.29 11.32
C LYS A 49 16.96 -4.57 10.26
N TRP A 50 17.17 -4.94 9.00
CA TRP A 50 16.42 -4.42 7.86
C TRP A 50 15.21 -5.27 7.51
N ARG A 51 15.02 -6.45 8.12
CA ARG A 51 13.77 -7.19 7.93
C ARG A 51 12.64 -6.26 8.30
N ASP A 52 11.53 -6.35 7.59
CA ASP A 52 10.27 -5.86 8.11
C ASP A 52 9.82 -6.79 9.25
N VAL A 53 10.66 -6.95 10.29
CA VAL A 53 10.19 -7.36 11.62
C VAL A 53 9.23 -6.27 12.04
N ALA A 54 8.02 -6.66 12.45
CA ALA A 54 6.94 -5.84 13.01
C ALA A 54 7.06 -4.35 12.70
N ALA A 55 6.21 -3.86 11.77
CA ALA A 55 6.07 -2.42 11.51
C ALA A 55 6.27 -1.67 12.82
N GLU A 56 7.29 -0.79 12.87
CA GLU A 56 7.40 0.10 14.02
C GLU A 56 6.00 0.67 14.25
N PRO A 57 5.49 0.64 15.50
CA PRO A 57 4.14 1.07 15.78
C PRO A 57 3.89 2.40 15.07
N TRP A 58 2.75 2.54 14.40
CA TRP A 58 2.33 3.83 13.88
C TRP A 58 2.55 4.87 14.97
N THR A 59 3.46 5.81 14.70
CA THR A 59 3.66 6.98 15.53
C THR A 59 2.82 8.08 14.90
N PRO A 60 1.88 8.67 15.66
CA PRO A 60 1.14 9.83 15.20
C PRO A 60 2.15 10.88 14.73
N ALA A 61 2.15 11.15 13.43
CA ALA A 61 2.99 12.17 12.83
C ALA A 61 2.23 13.50 12.81
N ALA A 62 2.96 14.59 12.55
CA ALA A 62 2.33 15.88 12.27
C ALA A 62 1.22 15.71 11.23
N ASP A 63 0.08 16.37 11.47
CA ASP A 63 -1.06 16.39 10.56
C ASP A 63 -1.13 17.77 9.91
N PRO A 64 -0.27 18.04 8.91
CA PRO A 64 -0.33 19.31 8.21
C PRO A 64 -1.71 19.46 7.56
N ALA A 65 -2.29 20.66 7.65
CA ALA A 65 -3.55 20.94 6.99
C ALA A 65 -3.39 20.76 5.47
N VAL A 66 -4.26 19.94 4.88
CA VAL A 66 -4.35 19.71 3.43
C VAL A 66 -5.72 20.13 2.97
N ASP A 67 -5.77 20.89 1.88
CA ASP A 67 -7.01 21.14 1.16
C ASP A 67 -7.48 19.83 0.51
N LEU A 68 -8.54 19.23 1.08
CA LEU A 68 -9.05 17.95 0.64
C LEU A 68 -9.67 18.02 -0.76
N ASP A 69 -10.23 19.16 -1.17
CA ASP A 69 -10.74 19.35 -2.55
C ASP A 69 -9.61 19.34 -3.58
N ALA A 70 -8.42 19.75 -3.17
CA ALA A 70 -7.23 19.70 -4.00
C ALA A 70 -6.69 18.28 -4.21
N VAL A 71 -7.02 17.29 -3.38
CA VAL A 71 -6.48 15.91 -3.49
C VAL A 71 -7.52 14.84 -3.77
N PHE A 72 -8.78 14.99 -3.33
CA PHE A 72 -9.86 14.09 -3.69
C PHE A 72 -10.34 14.42 -5.11
N LYS A 73 -10.11 13.51 -6.05
CA LYS A 73 -10.50 13.61 -7.46
C LYS A 73 -11.71 12.74 -7.73
N SER A 74 -12.22 12.80 -8.96
CA SER A 74 -13.43 12.07 -9.36
C SER A 74 -13.36 10.56 -9.12
N TYR A 75 -12.19 9.94 -9.28
CA TYR A 75 -12.02 8.48 -9.22
C TYR A 75 -10.88 8.01 -8.29
N ASP A 76 -10.08 8.92 -7.73
CA ASP A 76 -8.98 8.59 -6.83
C ASP A 76 -8.60 9.77 -5.93
N ILE A 77 -7.66 9.53 -5.02
CA ILE A 77 -7.05 10.56 -4.17
C ILE A 77 -5.62 10.73 -4.68
N ARG A 78 -5.22 11.94 -5.07
CA ARG A 78 -3.91 12.18 -5.69
C ARG A 78 -3.38 13.58 -5.41
N GLY A 79 -2.08 13.67 -5.14
CA GLY A 79 -1.39 14.94 -4.89
C GLY A 79 0.12 14.77 -4.80
N LEU A 80 0.82 15.85 -4.43
CA LEU A 80 2.27 15.83 -4.17
C LEU A 80 2.57 14.99 -2.92
N ALA A 81 3.48 14.03 -3.05
CA ALA A 81 3.91 13.18 -1.95
C ALA A 81 4.59 14.01 -0.85
N GLU A 82 4.45 13.57 0.40
CA GLU A 82 5.02 14.20 1.62
C GLU A 82 4.45 15.58 1.97
N GLN A 83 3.88 16.31 1.01
CA GLN A 83 3.22 17.60 1.22
C GLN A 83 1.71 17.43 1.34
N GLN A 84 1.08 16.93 0.28
CA GLN A 84 -0.37 16.74 0.19
C GLN A 84 -0.76 15.30 0.49
N ILE A 85 0.05 14.34 0.03
CA ILE A 85 -0.11 12.91 0.30
C ILE A 85 1.00 12.47 1.26
N HIS A 86 0.78 12.78 2.54
CA HIS A 86 1.66 12.41 3.65
C HIS A 86 1.09 11.21 4.43
N LYS A 87 1.88 10.65 5.34
CA LYS A 87 1.53 9.43 6.08
C LYS A 87 0.28 9.61 6.95
N THR A 88 0.09 10.78 7.57
CA THR A 88 -1.11 11.05 8.39
C THR A 88 -2.38 11.05 7.55
N LEU A 89 -2.39 11.70 6.38
CA LEU A 89 -3.51 11.60 5.44
C LEU A 89 -3.71 10.15 4.98
N ALA A 90 -2.64 9.42 4.66
CA ALA A 90 -2.70 8.02 4.25
C ALA A 90 -3.36 7.13 5.31
N TRP A 91 -3.02 7.34 6.59
CA TRP A 91 -3.64 6.68 7.72
C TRP A 91 -5.13 7.03 7.82
N LYS A 92 -5.49 8.32 7.73
CA LYS A 92 -6.89 8.76 7.76
C LYS A 92 -7.71 8.15 6.61
N VAL A 93 -7.13 8.10 5.40
CA VAL A 93 -7.75 7.46 4.23
C VAL A 93 -7.97 5.97 4.48
N GLY A 94 -6.99 5.26 5.04
CA GLY A 94 -7.14 3.86 5.44
C GLY A 94 -8.31 3.68 6.42
N PHE A 95 -8.32 4.46 7.50
CA PHE A 95 -9.38 4.41 8.51
C PHE A 95 -10.76 4.71 7.91
N ALA A 96 -10.87 5.78 7.16
CA ALA A 96 -12.12 6.22 6.53
C ALA A 96 -12.62 5.20 5.50
N THR A 97 -11.72 4.58 4.74
CA THR A 97 -12.07 3.53 3.77
C THR A 97 -12.65 2.31 4.50
N ALA A 98 -12.01 1.85 5.58
CA ALA A 98 -12.55 0.74 6.37
C ALA A 98 -13.96 1.04 6.90
N ARG A 99 -14.16 2.24 7.48
CA ARG A 99 -15.48 2.67 7.97
C ARG A 99 -16.54 2.68 6.86
N HIS A 100 -16.21 3.26 5.71
CA HIS A 100 -17.12 3.29 4.58
C HIS A 100 -17.50 1.90 4.07
N LEU A 101 -16.52 0.99 3.97
CA LEU A 101 -16.76 -0.37 3.49
C LEU A 101 -17.62 -1.19 4.48
N LEU A 102 -17.36 -1.08 5.78
CA LEU A 102 -18.16 -1.75 6.81
C LEU A 102 -19.62 -1.29 6.83
N GLU A 103 -19.87 0.01 6.61
CA GLU A 103 -21.22 0.58 6.55
C GLU A 103 -22.04 0.09 5.34
N ARG A 104 -21.38 -0.50 4.35
CA ARG A 104 -22.01 -1.03 3.12
C ARG A 104 -22.23 -2.54 3.14
N LEU A 105 -21.79 -3.23 4.19
CA LEU A 105 -22.03 -4.66 4.34
C LEU A 105 -23.45 -4.88 4.86
N GLU A 106 -24.20 -5.73 4.15
CA GLU A 106 -25.46 -6.22 4.70
C GLU A 106 -25.17 -7.09 5.94
N PRO A 107 -26.09 -7.17 6.92
CA PRO A 107 -25.88 -7.93 8.15
C PRO A 107 -25.45 -9.38 7.92
N GLU A 108 -25.99 -10.03 6.89
CA GLU A 108 -25.65 -11.38 6.46
C GLU A 108 -24.25 -11.53 5.83
N GLU A 109 -23.65 -10.44 5.36
CA GLU A 109 -22.31 -10.40 4.76
C GLU A 109 -21.21 -10.08 5.80
N GLN A 110 -21.61 -9.78 7.04
CA GLN A 110 -20.69 -9.51 8.13
C GLN A 110 -20.01 -10.81 8.58
N ALA A 111 -18.82 -11.06 8.05
CA ALA A 111 -17.91 -12.06 8.60
C ALA A 111 -17.40 -11.63 9.98
N GLU A 112 -16.83 -12.56 10.74
CA GLU A 112 -16.14 -12.25 12.00
C GLU A 112 -15.07 -11.16 11.76
N PRO A 113 -14.85 -10.22 12.70
CA PRO A 113 -13.91 -9.11 12.50
C PRO A 113 -12.50 -9.54 12.08
N GLU A 114 -12.06 -10.74 12.49
CA GLU A 114 -10.76 -11.31 12.15
C GLU A 114 -10.66 -11.83 10.71
N GLU A 115 -11.80 -11.99 10.03
CA GLU A 115 -11.93 -12.48 8.66
C GLU A 115 -12.21 -11.37 7.64
N GLN A 116 -12.39 -10.14 8.12
CA GLN A 116 -12.66 -8.96 7.31
C GLN A 116 -11.35 -8.28 6.89
N TRP A 117 -11.01 -8.41 5.59
CA TRP A 117 -9.75 -7.89 5.04
C TRP A 117 -9.98 -6.81 3.98
N VAL A 118 -9.14 -5.78 4.01
CA VAL A 118 -8.91 -4.88 2.89
C VAL A 118 -7.52 -5.14 2.32
N VAL A 119 -7.46 -5.41 1.03
CA VAL A 119 -6.21 -5.65 0.30
C VAL A 119 -5.43 -4.34 0.16
N VAL A 120 -4.14 -4.36 0.47
CA VAL A 120 -3.26 -3.20 0.26
C VAL A 120 -2.13 -3.59 -0.68
N GLY A 121 -2.12 -2.99 -1.87
CA GLY A 121 -1.03 -3.07 -2.84
C GLY A 121 -0.38 -1.72 -3.05
N ARG A 122 0.84 -1.72 -3.59
CA ARG A 122 1.54 -0.48 -3.93
C ARG A 122 2.38 -0.58 -5.18
N ASP A 123 2.68 0.55 -5.78
CA ASP A 123 3.69 0.65 -6.83
C ASP A 123 5.13 0.77 -6.25
N MET A 124 6.09 0.93 -7.15
CA MET A 124 7.52 1.02 -6.88
C MET A 124 8.01 2.42 -6.47
N ARG A 125 7.14 3.42 -6.26
CA ARG A 125 7.60 4.76 -5.86
C ARG A 125 8.25 4.71 -4.47
N PRO A 126 9.32 5.47 -4.22
CA PRO A 126 10.00 5.48 -2.91
C PRO A 126 9.05 5.77 -1.74
N THR A 127 8.09 6.68 -1.94
CA THR A 127 7.12 7.09 -0.92
C THR A 127 6.00 6.08 -0.70
N SER A 128 5.73 5.18 -1.66
CA SER A 128 4.60 4.24 -1.61
C SER A 128 4.72 3.23 -0.47
N GLU A 129 5.93 2.80 -0.09
CA GLU A 129 6.11 1.85 1.02
C GLU A 129 5.62 2.44 2.35
N GLY A 130 5.98 3.69 2.64
CA GLY A 130 5.56 4.38 3.87
C GLY A 130 4.06 4.66 3.88
N LEU A 131 3.50 5.07 2.73
CA LEU A 131 2.08 5.35 2.60
C LEU A 131 1.22 4.09 2.73
N ALA A 132 1.63 2.97 2.11
CA ALA A 132 0.91 1.70 2.22
C ALA A 132 0.89 1.16 3.65
N ARG A 133 1.97 1.36 4.42
CA ARG A 133 1.99 1.02 5.86
C ARG A 133 1.00 1.87 6.64
N ALA A 134 1.03 3.19 6.44
CA ALA A 134 0.10 4.11 7.11
C ALA A 134 -1.37 3.80 6.77
N VAL A 135 -1.69 3.54 5.50
CA VAL A 135 -3.01 3.04 5.08
C VAL A 135 -3.39 1.77 5.83
N GLY A 136 -2.48 0.78 5.87
CA GLY A 136 -2.68 -0.47 6.60
C GLY A 136 -2.97 -0.26 8.08
N ASP A 137 -2.26 0.64 8.74
CA ASP A 137 -2.48 0.95 10.16
C ASP A 137 -3.80 1.69 10.38
N GLY A 138 -4.20 2.57 9.45
CA GLY A 138 -5.52 3.23 9.49
C GLY A 138 -6.67 2.24 9.39
N LEU A 139 -6.59 1.28 8.44
CA LEU A 139 -7.56 0.18 8.31
C LEU A 139 -7.69 -0.60 9.63
N ARG A 140 -6.55 -0.96 10.21
CA ARG A 140 -6.48 -1.73 11.46
C ARG A 140 -6.99 -0.95 12.66
N ALA A 141 -6.79 0.36 12.70
CA ALA A 141 -7.33 1.22 13.74
C ALA A 141 -8.86 1.35 13.66
N ALA A 142 -9.45 1.10 12.50
CA ALA A 142 -10.91 0.96 12.34
C ALA A 142 -11.43 -0.45 12.67
N GLY A 143 -10.55 -1.37 13.09
CA GLY A 143 -10.88 -2.76 13.42
C GLY A 143 -10.84 -3.73 12.23
N VAL A 144 -10.51 -3.27 11.02
CA VAL A 144 -10.49 -4.09 9.80
C VAL A 144 -9.08 -4.61 9.52
N GLY A 145 -8.96 -5.85 9.08
CA GLY A 145 -7.69 -6.46 8.72
C GLY A 145 -7.05 -5.81 7.49
N ALA A 146 -5.73 -5.62 7.52
CA ALA A 146 -4.96 -5.19 6.35
C ALA A 146 -4.23 -6.39 5.72
N LEU A 147 -4.57 -6.72 4.47
CA LEU A 147 -3.95 -7.80 3.71
C LEU A 147 -2.96 -7.23 2.68
N VAL A 148 -1.69 -7.19 3.05
CA VAL A 148 -0.62 -6.58 2.24
C VAL A 148 -0.12 -7.56 1.18
N ILE A 149 -0.25 -7.20 -0.09
CA ILE A 149 0.21 -8.02 -1.23
C ILE A 149 1.51 -7.52 -1.87
N GLY A 150 2.08 -6.43 -1.36
CA GLY A 150 3.42 -5.96 -1.73
C GLY A 150 3.45 -5.01 -2.93
N GLU A 151 4.57 -5.04 -3.67
CA GLU A 151 4.76 -4.28 -4.91
C GLU A 151 4.09 -4.99 -6.07
N VAL A 152 3.03 -4.38 -6.61
CA VAL A 152 2.18 -4.98 -7.65
C VAL A 152 1.65 -3.90 -8.58
N GLU A 153 1.10 -4.29 -9.73
CA GLU A 153 0.28 -3.44 -10.56
C GLU A 153 -1.16 -3.32 -10.03
N THR A 154 -1.89 -2.30 -10.49
CA THR A 154 -3.29 -2.07 -10.07
C THR A 154 -4.22 -3.29 -10.32
N PRO A 155 -4.21 -3.95 -11.50
CA PRO A 155 -5.04 -5.14 -11.72
C PRO A 155 -4.83 -6.29 -10.73
N ALA A 156 -3.63 -6.43 -10.16
CA ALA A 156 -3.35 -7.47 -9.18
C ALA A 156 -4.08 -7.22 -7.85
N VAL A 157 -4.30 -5.95 -7.46
CA VAL A 157 -5.18 -5.60 -6.33
C VAL A 157 -6.61 -6.03 -6.63
N TYR A 158 -7.14 -5.74 -7.82
CA TYR A 158 -8.50 -6.13 -8.19
C TYR A 158 -8.65 -7.66 -8.20
N PHE A 159 -7.70 -8.36 -8.80
CA PHE A 159 -7.66 -9.82 -8.74
C PHE A 159 -7.67 -10.33 -7.30
N ALA A 160 -6.85 -9.79 -6.41
CA ALA A 160 -6.81 -10.20 -5.01
C ALA A 160 -8.15 -9.94 -4.30
N VAL A 161 -8.78 -8.78 -4.52
CA VAL A 161 -10.10 -8.48 -3.96
C VAL A 161 -11.14 -9.50 -4.39
N GLY A 162 -11.25 -9.78 -5.69
CA GLY A 162 -12.23 -10.73 -6.21
C GLY A 162 -11.94 -12.18 -5.82
N SER A 163 -10.68 -12.61 -5.95
CA SER A 163 -10.27 -14.00 -5.70
C SER A 163 -10.29 -14.40 -4.23
N LEU A 164 -10.09 -13.44 -3.32
CA LEU A 164 -10.12 -13.64 -1.87
C LEU A 164 -11.42 -13.17 -1.23
N GLN A 165 -12.37 -12.68 -2.03
CA GLN A 165 -13.64 -12.11 -1.56
C GLN A 165 -13.44 -11.07 -0.45
N ALA A 166 -12.41 -10.23 -0.61
CA ALA A 166 -12.07 -9.20 0.37
C ALA A 166 -13.12 -8.07 0.38
N LEU A 167 -13.22 -7.36 1.50
CA LEU A 167 -14.11 -6.19 1.65
C LEU A 167 -13.80 -5.07 0.65
N GLY A 168 -12.57 -5.03 0.17
CA GLY A 168 -12.12 -4.05 -0.79
C GLY A 168 -10.61 -4.06 -0.93
N GLY A 169 -10.11 -3.08 -1.66
CA GLY A 169 -8.69 -2.91 -1.91
C GLY A 169 -8.29 -1.44 -2.02
N ILE A 170 -7.06 -1.14 -1.61
CA ILE A 170 -6.41 0.14 -1.79
C ILE A 170 -5.10 -0.09 -2.54
N MET A 171 -4.98 0.54 -3.71
CA MET A 171 -3.75 0.59 -4.47
C MET A 171 -3.07 1.94 -4.23
N VAL A 172 -1.88 1.91 -3.61
CA VAL A 172 -1.05 3.09 -3.41
C VAL A 172 -0.23 3.36 -4.67
N THR A 173 -0.62 4.39 -5.42
CA THR A 173 0.03 4.76 -6.67
C THR A 173 -0.42 6.14 -7.15
N ALA A 174 0.46 6.82 -7.89
CA ALA A 174 0.09 7.97 -8.73
C ALA A 174 -0.09 7.60 -10.21
N SER A 175 -0.14 6.30 -10.53
CA SER A 175 -0.16 5.78 -11.90
C SER A 175 0.98 6.38 -12.73
N HIS A 176 0.67 7.13 -13.78
CA HIS A 176 1.63 7.73 -14.71
C HIS A 176 2.13 9.13 -14.28
N ASN A 177 1.65 9.68 -13.17
CA ASN A 177 2.07 11.03 -12.75
C ASN A 177 3.59 11.07 -12.45
N PRO A 178 4.21 12.26 -12.50
CA PRO A 178 5.62 12.43 -12.14
C PRO A 178 5.98 11.82 -10.78
N ILE A 179 7.26 11.51 -10.55
CA ILE A 179 7.74 10.82 -9.35
C ILE A 179 7.37 11.53 -8.03
N ALA A 180 7.23 12.86 -8.07
CA ALA A 180 6.84 13.68 -6.94
C ALA A 180 5.38 13.49 -6.48
N TYR A 181 4.54 12.81 -7.26
CA TYR A 181 3.14 12.53 -6.91
C TYR A 181 2.99 11.15 -6.28
N ASN A 182 1.96 11.03 -5.43
CA ASN A 182 1.43 9.74 -5.00
C ASN A 182 -0.10 9.83 -4.80
N GLY A 183 -0.72 8.73 -4.41
CA GLY A 183 -2.17 8.67 -4.26
C GLY A 183 -2.71 7.30 -3.90
N PHE A 184 -4.03 7.21 -3.86
CA PHE A 184 -4.79 6.03 -3.46
C PHE A 184 -5.93 5.81 -4.45
N LYS A 185 -6.00 4.61 -5.02
CA LYS A 185 -7.19 4.11 -5.72
C LYS A 185 -7.90 3.12 -4.82
N ILE A 186 -9.21 3.32 -4.62
CA ILE A 186 -10.01 2.51 -3.71
C ILE A 186 -10.99 1.65 -4.51
N THR A 187 -11.21 0.44 -4.05
CA THR A 187 -12.09 -0.55 -4.67
C THR A 187 -12.87 -1.23 -3.56
N GLY A 188 -14.18 -1.37 -3.72
CA GLY A 188 -15.05 -2.06 -2.78
C GLY A 188 -15.16 -3.56 -3.08
N PRO A 189 -16.15 -4.25 -2.48
CA PRO A 189 -16.43 -5.65 -2.73
C PRO A 189 -16.69 -5.92 -4.21
N GLY A 190 -16.40 -7.13 -4.68
CA GLY A 190 -16.63 -7.51 -6.07
C GLY A 190 -15.79 -6.73 -7.09
N CYS A 191 -14.71 -6.08 -6.64
CA CYS A 191 -13.81 -5.26 -7.47
C CYS A 191 -14.45 -3.98 -8.04
N VAL A 192 -15.51 -3.46 -7.40
CA VAL A 192 -16.19 -2.25 -7.86
C VAL A 192 -15.37 -1.00 -7.50
N PRO A 193 -14.97 -0.14 -8.46
CA PRO A 193 -14.23 1.09 -8.16
C PRO A 193 -15.03 2.05 -7.28
N VAL A 194 -14.34 2.70 -6.33
CA VAL A 194 -14.92 3.74 -5.47
C VAL A 194 -14.49 5.11 -6.00
N GLY A 195 -15.42 5.85 -6.60
CA GLY A 195 -15.28 7.24 -7.05
C GLY A 195 -16.09 8.20 -6.17
N MET A 196 -16.19 9.48 -6.54
CA MET A 196 -16.89 10.51 -5.75
C MET A 196 -18.33 10.10 -5.40
N GLU A 197 -19.13 9.74 -6.40
CA GLU A 197 -20.54 9.37 -6.23
C GLU A 197 -20.73 8.00 -5.55
N SER A 198 -19.73 7.11 -5.60
CA SER A 198 -19.86 5.76 -5.04
C SER A 198 -19.20 5.57 -3.68
N GLY A 199 -18.42 6.54 -3.19
CA GLY A 199 -17.91 6.52 -1.82
C GLY A 199 -16.78 7.48 -1.46
N LEU A 200 -16.03 8.05 -2.43
CA LEU A 200 -14.92 8.96 -2.11
C LEU A 200 -15.39 10.23 -1.40
N GLU A 201 -16.59 10.74 -1.71
CA GLU A 201 -17.15 11.87 -0.98
C GLU A 201 -17.36 11.53 0.50
N LYS A 202 -17.92 10.34 0.78
CA LYS A 202 -18.09 9.87 2.15
C LYS A 202 -16.75 9.68 2.88
N ILE A 203 -15.76 9.11 2.19
CA ILE A 203 -14.42 8.94 2.73
C ILE A 203 -13.79 10.31 3.03
N LYS A 204 -13.97 11.31 2.16
CA LYS A 204 -13.51 12.69 2.38
C LYS A 204 -14.13 13.30 3.64
N GLU A 205 -15.44 13.13 3.84
CA GLU A 205 -16.14 13.59 5.06
C GLU A 205 -15.54 12.98 6.32
N ILE A 206 -15.33 11.66 6.33
CA ILE A 206 -14.76 10.96 7.49
C ILE A 206 -13.34 11.46 7.75
N VAL A 207 -12.51 11.61 6.70
CA VAL A 207 -11.15 12.17 6.82
C VAL A 207 -11.17 13.58 7.44
N ALA A 208 -12.09 14.44 7.00
CA ALA A 208 -12.23 15.81 7.52
C ALA A 208 -12.65 15.83 9.00
N GLY A 209 -13.48 14.87 9.43
CA GLY A 209 -13.94 14.75 10.81
C GLY A 209 -12.95 14.09 11.78
N LEU A 210 -11.87 13.48 11.29
CA LEU A 210 -10.86 12.83 12.12
C LEU A 210 -9.88 13.85 12.68
N SER A 211 -10.08 14.24 13.94
CA SER A 211 -9.16 15.08 14.71
C SER A 211 -8.03 14.29 15.38
N ASP A 212 -8.24 12.99 15.62
CA ASP A 212 -7.30 12.12 16.31
C ASP A 212 -6.88 10.94 15.42
N THR A 213 -5.57 10.73 15.33
CA THR A 213 -4.94 9.67 14.53
C THR A 213 -4.11 8.71 15.37
N ASP A 214 -4.18 8.79 16.70
CA ASP A 214 -3.40 7.95 17.61
C ASP A 214 -4.04 6.61 17.95
N ARG A 215 -5.18 6.30 17.33
CA ARG A 215 -5.91 5.05 17.57
C ARG A 215 -5.02 3.85 17.31
N ARG A 216 -4.95 2.98 18.31
CA ARG A 216 -4.13 1.77 18.25
C ARG A 216 -4.64 0.85 17.12
N PRO A 217 -3.76 0.35 16.23
CA PRO A 217 -4.16 -0.55 15.16
C PRO A 217 -4.44 -1.95 15.72
N THR A 218 -5.70 -2.24 16.03
CA THR A 218 -6.15 -3.50 16.65
C THR A 218 -6.48 -4.59 15.64
N GLY A 219 -6.92 -4.23 14.43
CA GLY A 219 -7.18 -5.17 13.35
C GLY A 219 -5.92 -5.96 12.93
N PRO A 220 -6.08 -7.16 12.37
CA PRO A 220 -4.95 -8.01 12.03
C PRO A 220 -4.16 -7.47 10.83
N LEU A 221 -2.86 -7.73 10.80
CA LEU A 221 -1.99 -7.43 9.66
C LEU A 221 -1.46 -8.73 9.08
N ARG A 222 -1.73 -8.99 7.80
CA ARG A 222 -1.26 -10.20 7.13
C ARG A 222 -0.59 -9.84 5.81
N ARG A 223 0.52 -10.53 5.51
CA ARG A 223 1.11 -10.52 4.16
C ARG A 223 0.61 -11.72 3.39
N HIS A 224 0.30 -11.53 2.11
CA HIS A 224 -0.21 -12.59 1.25
C HIS A 224 0.41 -12.48 -0.14
N ASP A 225 0.99 -13.59 -0.60
CA ASP A 225 1.57 -13.67 -1.94
C ASP A 225 0.53 -14.22 -2.92
N ILE A 226 0.14 -13.39 -3.89
CA ILE A 226 -0.82 -13.74 -4.93
C ILE A 226 -0.16 -14.13 -6.26
N SER A 227 1.16 -14.06 -6.37
CA SER A 227 1.89 -14.11 -7.65
C SER A 227 1.56 -15.36 -8.48
N SER A 228 1.53 -16.53 -7.83
CA SER A 228 1.23 -17.80 -8.51
C SER A 228 -0.23 -17.86 -8.99
N ALA A 229 -1.17 -17.47 -8.13
CA ALA A 229 -2.61 -17.48 -8.45
C ALA A 229 -2.93 -16.47 -9.57
N TYR A 230 -2.34 -15.28 -9.48
CA TYR A 230 -2.52 -14.22 -10.46
C TYR A 230 -1.92 -14.59 -11.82
N LEU A 231 -0.73 -15.18 -11.86
CA LEU A 231 -0.11 -15.68 -13.10
C LEU A 231 -0.95 -16.79 -13.75
N LEU A 232 -1.53 -17.69 -12.95
CA LEU A 232 -2.46 -18.70 -13.47
C LEU A 232 -3.74 -18.08 -14.03
N HIS A 233 -4.26 -17.02 -13.40
CA HIS A 233 -5.44 -16.31 -13.87
C HIS A 233 -5.18 -15.64 -15.23
N VAL A 234 -4.09 -14.90 -15.37
CA VAL A 234 -3.73 -14.21 -16.62
C VAL A 234 -3.55 -15.19 -17.78
N LYS A 235 -2.99 -16.38 -17.52
CA LYS A 235 -2.80 -17.44 -18.54
C LYS A 235 -4.08 -18.11 -19.04
N ARG A 236 -5.26 -17.80 -18.48
CA ARG A 236 -6.54 -18.36 -18.93
C ARG A 236 -7.16 -17.60 -20.10
N PHE A 237 -6.67 -16.39 -20.37
CA PHE A 237 -7.02 -15.59 -21.53
C PHE A 237 -6.02 -15.82 -22.67
#